data_AF-A0A7C1A0N1-F1
#
_entry.id   AF-A0A7C1A0N1-F1
#
_cell.length_a   1.000
_cell.length_b   1.000
_cell.length_c   1.000
_cell.angle_alpha   90.00
_cell.angle_beta   90.00
_cell.angle_gamma   90.00
#
_symmetry.space_group_name_H-M   'P 1'
#
loop_
_entity.id
_entity.type
_entity.pdbx_description
1 polymer ?
#
loop_
_entity_poly.entity_id
_entity_poly.type
_entity_poly.pdbx_seq_one_letter_code
_entity_poly.pdbx_strand_id
1 'polypeptide(L)'
;LGRQDADGYFWLAGRKKELIIRGGHNIDPKLIEGPLHRHPAVALAAAVGRPDRRVGEIPVAYVQLKPGAQATSDELLKFAREHVGERAAVPKEIRIVDCIPLTAVGKIFKPELAQREIADEFRNVVAGIDGVHSVEVIARSDARYGVVAEISVTCVTGSDPDEVRNTIAAALGHYTIRYRIKVSSTHEDRR
;
A
#
# COMPACT_ATOMS: atom_id res chain seq x y z
N LEU A 1 -2.26 7.47 20.00
CA LEU A 1 -1.07 8.33 20.04
C LEU A 1 -1.54 9.74 20.34
N GLY A 2 -0.75 10.54 21.05
CA GLY A 2 -1.13 11.91 21.39
C GLY A 2 0.05 12.86 21.43
N ARG A 3 -0.20 14.14 21.13
CA ARG A 3 0.77 15.22 21.28
C ARG A 3 0.18 16.27 22.22
N GLN A 4 0.97 16.73 23.17
CA GLN A 4 0.65 17.88 24.01
C GLN A 4 1.25 19.13 23.37
N ASP A 5 0.48 20.22 23.28
CA ASP A 5 1.02 21.51 22.89
C ASP A 5 1.58 22.30 24.10
N ALA A 6 2.12 23.49 23.82
CA ALA A 6 2.75 24.35 24.82
C ALA A 6 1.74 24.86 25.88
N ASP A 7 0.46 24.87 25.56
CA ASP A 7 -0.63 25.33 26.42
C ASP A 7 -1.27 24.19 27.23
N GLY A 8 -0.74 22.97 27.09
CA GLY A 8 -1.15 21.80 27.86
C GLY A 8 -2.33 21.04 27.27
N TYR A 9 -2.80 21.36 26.06
CA TYR A 9 -3.89 20.63 25.40
C TYR A 9 -3.37 19.38 24.71
N PHE A 10 -4.13 18.29 24.84
CA PHE A 10 -3.80 17.00 24.24
C PHE A 10 -4.57 16.77 22.95
N TRP A 11 -3.83 16.45 21.89
CA TRP A 11 -4.37 16.14 20.56
C TRP A 11 -4.22 14.65 20.27
N LEU A 12 -5.30 14.00 19.83
CA LEU A 12 -5.26 12.60 19.40
C LEU A 12 -4.62 12.47 18.00
N ALA A 13 -3.35 12.05 17.97
CA ALA A 13 -2.53 11.83 16.78
C ALA A 13 -2.74 10.43 16.15
N GLY A 14 -3.97 9.90 16.20
CA GLY A 14 -4.32 8.61 15.59
C GLY A 14 -3.88 7.37 16.38
N ARG A 15 -3.88 6.21 15.71
CA ARG A 15 -3.58 4.90 16.32
C ARG A 15 -2.14 4.48 16.04
N LYS A 16 -1.49 3.85 17.02
CA LYS A 16 -0.10 3.36 16.87
C LYS A 16 0.06 2.39 15.69
N LYS A 17 -0.99 1.63 15.39
CA LYS A 17 -1.03 0.66 14.28
C LYS A 17 -1.30 1.29 12.90
N GLU A 18 -1.51 2.60 12.81
CA GLU A 18 -1.81 3.31 11.55
C GLU A 18 -0.67 4.24 11.11
N LEU A 19 0.49 4.20 11.79
CA LEU A 19 1.67 4.95 11.38
C LEU A 19 2.29 4.34 10.12
N ILE A 20 2.85 5.19 9.27
CA ILE A 20 3.71 4.78 8.16
C ILE A 20 5.14 4.83 8.67
N ILE A 21 5.87 3.71 8.58
CA ILE A 21 7.23 3.60 9.15
C ILE A 21 8.26 3.60 8.01
N ARG A 22 8.84 4.78 7.76
CA ARG A 22 9.80 4.98 6.67
C ARG A 22 11.22 5.14 7.21
N GLY A 23 12.07 4.14 7.02
CA GLY A 23 13.47 4.16 7.44
C GLY A 23 13.63 4.32 8.96
N GLY A 24 12.68 3.78 9.74
CA GLY A 24 12.62 3.95 11.20
C GLY A 24 11.97 5.26 11.67
N HIS A 25 11.59 6.15 10.74
CA HIS A 25 10.87 7.38 11.05
C HIS A 25 9.35 7.16 10.98
N ASN A 26 8.64 7.56 12.03
CA ASN A 26 7.19 7.40 12.15
C ASN A 26 6.46 8.59 11.55
N ILE A 27 5.70 8.36 10.49
CA ILE A 27 4.90 9.37 9.80
C ILE A 27 3.43 9.18 10.18
N ASP A 28 2.80 10.23 10.70
CA ASP A 28 1.34 10.27 10.88
C ASP A 28 0.66 10.52 9.53
N PRO A 29 -0.19 9.61 9.03
CA PRO A 29 -0.95 9.81 7.79
C PRO A 29 -1.73 11.13 7.73
N LYS A 30 -2.15 11.68 8.88
CA LYS A 30 -2.87 12.96 8.93
C LYS A 30 -2.06 14.13 8.37
N LEU A 31 -0.73 14.05 8.41
CA LEU A 31 0.17 15.04 7.80
C LEU A 31 0.01 15.09 6.27
N ILE A 32 -0.51 14.02 5.67
CA ILE A 32 -0.74 13.87 4.24
C ILE A 32 -2.21 14.14 3.92
N GLU A 33 -3.10 13.50 4.69
CA GLU A 33 -4.56 13.56 4.49
C GLU A 33 -5.10 14.97 4.74
N GLY A 34 -4.64 15.65 5.79
CA GLY A 34 -5.07 17.00 6.13
C GLY A 34 -4.83 17.99 5.00
N PRO A 35 -3.61 18.07 4.44
CA PRO A 35 -3.34 18.83 3.23
C PRO A 35 -4.21 18.44 2.05
N LEU A 36 -4.28 17.17 1.67
CA LEU A 36 -5.06 16.72 0.51
C LEU A 36 -6.55 17.09 0.61
N HIS A 37 -7.15 17.02 1.81
CA HIS A 37 -8.54 17.44 2.01
C HIS A 37 -8.79 18.94 1.77
N ARG A 38 -7.74 19.79 1.73
CA ARG A 38 -7.88 21.20 1.37
C ARG A 38 -7.96 21.43 -0.14
N HIS A 39 -7.61 20.43 -0.96
CA HIS A 39 -7.71 20.56 -2.42
C HIS A 39 -9.20 20.60 -2.84
N PRO A 40 -9.62 21.54 -3.71
CA PRO A 40 -11.04 21.76 -4.01
C PRO A 40 -11.73 20.54 -4.64
N ALA A 41 -11.01 19.72 -5.39
CA ALA A 41 -11.54 18.51 -6.03
C ALA A 41 -11.65 17.29 -5.10
N VAL A 42 -11.00 17.28 -3.94
CA VAL A 42 -10.88 16.09 -3.08
C VAL A 42 -12.09 15.99 -2.15
N ALA A 43 -12.78 14.86 -2.17
CA ALA A 43 -13.84 14.53 -1.21
C ALA A 43 -13.28 13.81 0.02
N LEU A 44 -12.48 12.78 -0.21
CA LEU A 44 -11.82 12.00 0.84
C LEU A 44 -10.38 11.71 0.44
N ALA A 45 -9.48 11.71 1.43
CA ALA A 45 -8.10 11.30 1.28
C ALA A 45 -7.70 10.34 2.41
N ALA A 46 -6.97 9.28 2.06
CA ALA A 46 -6.43 8.32 3.00
C ALA A 46 -4.99 7.98 2.63
N ALA A 47 -4.05 8.11 3.55
CA ALA A 47 -2.66 7.74 3.35
C ALA A 47 -2.31 6.45 4.09
N VAL A 48 -1.56 5.59 3.41
CA VAL A 48 -1.08 4.29 3.90
C VAL A 48 0.37 4.07 3.46
N GLY A 49 1.07 3.14 4.12
CA GLY A 49 2.40 2.71 3.72
C GLY A 49 2.33 1.65 2.63
N ARG A 50 3.02 1.87 1.51
CA ARG A 50 3.38 0.81 0.57
C ARG A 50 4.70 0.17 1.04
N PRO A 51 4.82 -1.16 1.05
CA PRO A 51 6.09 -1.81 1.37
C PRO A 51 7.20 -1.38 0.42
N ASP A 52 8.41 -1.19 0.92
CA ASP A 52 9.57 -0.76 0.14
C ASP A 52 10.83 -1.49 0.63
N ARG A 53 11.62 -2.03 -0.31
CA ARG A 53 12.81 -2.84 0.00
C ARG A 53 13.92 -2.07 0.70
N ARG A 54 13.97 -0.74 0.56
CA ARG A 54 15.07 0.12 1.03
C ARG A 54 14.74 0.78 2.36
N VAL A 55 13.50 1.24 2.51
CA VAL A 55 13.07 2.04 3.66
C VAL A 55 11.91 1.43 4.44
N GLY A 56 11.54 0.18 4.17
CA GLY A 56 10.46 -0.52 4.85
C GLY A 56 9.10 -0.12 4.29
N GLU A 57 8.74 1.16 4.41
CA GLU A 57 7.50 1.71 3.85
C GLU A 57 7.72 3.08 3.18
N ILE A 58 6.94 3.34 2.14
CA ILE A 58 6.81 4.66 1.50
C ILE A 58 5.34 5.12 1.52
N PRO A 59 5.05 6.41 1.75
CA PRO A 59 3.67 6.88 1.76
C PRO A 59 3.04 6.84 0.36
N VAL A 60 1.83 6.31 0.28
CA VAL A 60 0.92 6.40 -0.86
C VAL A 60 -0.39 6.97 -0.36
N ALA A 61 -1.01 7.87 -1.12
CA ALA A 61 -2.32 8.41 -0.78
C ALA A 61 -3.38 8.02 -1.79
N TYR A 62 -4.49 7.53 -1.27
CA TYR A 62 -5.73 7.31 -2.00
C TYR A 62 -6.59 8.56 -1.93
N VAL A 63 -7.17 8.94 -3.05
CA VAL A 63 -8.04 10.10 -3.18
C VAL A 63 -9.34 9.69 -3.86
N GLN A 64 -10.45 10.09 -3.26
CA GLN A 64 -11.76 10.08 -3.90
C GLN A 64 -12.13 11.53 -4.23
N LEU A 65 -12.50 11.78 -5.49
CA LEU A 65 -12.91 13.12 -5.93
C LEU A 65 -14.36 13.42 -5.55
N LYS A 66 -14.68 14.70 -5.46
CA LYS A 66 -16.06 15.17 -5.35
C LYS A 66 -16.84 14.83 -6.63
N PRO A 67 -18.16 14.58 -6.54
CA PRO A 67 -18.98 14.37 -7.73
C PRO A 67 -18.80 15.51 -8.74
N GLY A 68 -18.49 15.16 -9.99
CA GLY A 68 -18.28 16.13 -11.08
C GLY A 68 -16.95 16.88 -11.05
N ALA A 69 -16.12 16.72 -10.01
CA ALA A 69 -14.78 17.29 -9.99
C ALA A 69 -13.81 16.45 -10.81
N GLN A 70 -12.79 17.11 -11.37
CA GLN A 70 -11.70 16.47 -12.08
C GLN A 70 -10.37 16.91 -11.48
N ALA A 71 -9.46 15.95 -11.32
CA ALA A 71 -8.07 16.17 -10.99
C ALA A 71 -7.29 14.93 -11.42
N THR A 72 -6.04 15.11 -11.80
CA THR A 72 -5.11 14.01 -12.10
C THR A 72 -4.29 13.65 -10.87
N SER A 73 -3.77 12.42 -10.84
CA SER A 73 -2.82 12.00 -9.80
C SER A 73 -1.60 12.92 -9.72
N ASP A 74 -1.11 13.42 -10.86
CA ASP A 74 0.05 14.30 -10.92
C ASP A 74 -0.24 15.70 -10.35
N GLU A 75 -1.41 16.27 -10.64
CA GLU A 75 -1.85 17.54 -10.05
C GLU A 75 -1.97 17.43 -8.53
N LEU A 76 -2.59 16.36 -8.04
CA LEU A 76 -2.74 16.11 -6.61
C LEU A 76 -1.40 15.84 -5.93
N LEU A 77 -0.49 15.14 -6.61
CA LEU A 77 0.86 14.88 -6.10
C LEU A 77 1.69 16.16 -6.02
N LYS A 78 1.57 17.05 -7.03
CA LYS A 78 2.17 18.39 -7.00
C LYS A 78 1.60 19.20 -5.83
N PHE A 79 0.29 19.21 -5.67
CA PHE A 79 -0.35 19.88 -4.54
C PHE A 79 0.14 19.33 -3.19
N ALA A 80 0.27 18.02 -3.05
CA ALA A 80 0.80 17.39 -1.85
C ALA A 80 2.26 17.82 -1.56
N ARG A 81 3.12 17.90 -2.59
CA ARG A 81 4.52 18.36 -2.44
C ARG A 81 4.61 19.79 -1.90
N GLU A 82 3.66 20.65 -2.26
CA GLU A 82 3.62 22.06 -1.84
C GLU A 82 3.03 22.23 -0.43
N HIS A 83 2.10 21.35 -0.01
CA HIS A 83 1.29 21.56 1.19
C HIS A 83 1.54 20.58 2.34
N VAL A 84 2.24 19.46 2.09
CA VAL A 84 2.69 18.54 3.13
C VAL A 84 4.01 19.06 3.71
N GLY A 85 3.96 19.54 4.95
CA GLY A 85 5.10 20.20 5.58
C GLY A 85 6.29 19.28 5.89
N GLU A 86 6.05 17.97 5.95
CA GLU A 86 7.11 16.99 6.21
C GLU A 86 7.55 16.30 4.91
N ARG A 87 8.78 16.55 4.48
CA ARG A 87 9.34 15.99 3.24
C ARG A 87 9.29 14.46 3.18
N ALA A 88 9.46 13.78 4.32
CA ALA A 88 9.39 12.33 4.38
C ALA A 88 7.97 11.78 4.20
N ALA A 89 6.95 12.58 4.53
CA ALA A 89 5.53 12.25 4.44
C ALA A 89 4.93 12.49 3.05
N VAL A 90 5.56 13.33 2.21
CA VAL A 90 5.09 13.56 0.84
C VAL A 90 4.89 12.21 0.13
N PRO A 91 3.68 11.92 -0.38
CA PRO A 91 3.40 10.67 -1.08
C PRO A 91 4.35 10.43 -2.24
N LYS A 92 4.68 9.16 -2.48
CA LYS A 92 5.34 8.73 -3.71
C LYS A 92 4.38 8.61 -4.87
N GLU A 93 3.11 8.33 -4.57
CA GLU A 93 2.06 8.14 -5.56
C GLU A 93 0.71 8.61 -5.00
N ILE A 94 -0.14 9.13 -5.88
CA ILE A 94 -1.56 9.38 -5.62
C ILE A 94 -2.38 8.41 -6.44
N ARG A 95 -3.27 7.65 -5.80
CA ARG A 95 -4.22 6.76 -6.45
C ARG A 95 -5.62 7.35 -6.35
N ILE A 96 -6.19 7.72 -7.49
CA ILE A 96 -7.58 8.15 -7.55
C ILE A 96 -8.45 6.89 -7.62
N VAL A 97 -9.45 6.81 -6.73
CA VAL A 97 -10.38 5.68 -6.67
C VAL A 97 -11.82 6.18 -6.63
N ASP A 98 -12.73 5.37 -7.18
CA ASP A 98 -14.16 5.71 -7.19
C ASP A 98 -14.72 5.80 -5.77
N CYS A 99 -14.30 4.89 -4.89
CA CYS A 99 -14.73 4.81 -3.51
C CYS A 99 -13.58 4.40 -2.60
N ILE A 100 -13.30 5.21 -1.59
CA ILE A 100 -12.44 4.82 -0.46
C ILE A 100 -13.23 3.87 0.44
N PRO A 101 -12.65 2.72 0.86
CA PRO A 101 -13.35 1.77 1.70
C PRO A 101 -13.68 2.38 3.05
N LEU A 102 -14.91 2.15 3.51
CA LEU A 102 -15.41 2.64 4.79
C LEU A 102 -15.84 1.43 5.66
N THR A 103 -15.71 1.60 6.96
CA THR A 103 -16.32 0.72 7.96
C THR A 103 -17.84 0.85 7.94
N ALA A 104 -18.55 -0.10 8.58
CA ALA A 104 -20.01 -0.07 8.70
C ALA A 104 -20.58 1.23 9.33
N VAL A 105 -19.75 1.99 10.06
CA VAL A 105 -20.11 3.28 10.67
C VAL A 105 -19.56 4.49 9.90
N GLY A 106 -19.15 4.30 8.64
CA GLY A 106 -18.76 5.39 7.73
C GLY A 106 -17.34 5.94 7.91
N LYS A 107 -16.51 5.35 8.78
CA LYS A 107 -15.10 5.76 8.94
C LYS A 107 -14.21 5.08 7.90
N ILE A 108 -13.20 5.78 7.38
CA ILE A 108 -12.19 5.22 6.46
C ILE A 108 -11.59 3.92 7.03
N PHE A 109 -11.60 2.86 6.21
CA PHE A 109 -11.04 1.55 6.54
C PHE A 109 -9.70 1.35 5.84
N LYS A 110 -8.65 1.99 6.38
CA LYS A 110 -7.28 1.92 5.86
C LYS A 110 -6.68 0.52 5.71
N PRO A 111 -7.00 -0.50 6.54
CA PRO A 111 -6.41 -1.83 6.38
C PRO A 111 -6.59 -2.43 4.99
N GLU A 112 -7.73 -2.18 4.34
CA GLU A 112 -7.97 -2.65 2.97
C GLU A 112 -7.05 -1.93 1.97
N LEU A 113 -6.85 -0.62 2.10
CA LEU A 113 -5.92 0.14 1.26
C LEU A 113 -4.47 -0.34 1.43
N ALA A 114 -4.05 -0.63 2.66
CA ALA A 114 -2.74 -1.19 2.93
C ALA A 114 -2.57 -2.59 2.30
N GLN A 115 -3.62 -3.44 2.37
CA GLN A 115 -3.62 -4.74 1.69
C GLN A 115 -3.48 -4.60 0.17
N ARG A 116 -4.14 -3.61 -0.45
CA ARG A 116 -3.99 -3.31 -1.88
C ARG A 116 -2.54 -2.94 -2.21
N GLU A 117 -1.90 -2.07 -1.42
CA GLU A 117 -0.49 -1.70 -1.64
C GLU A 117 0.47 -2.91 -1.49
N ILE A 118 0.22 -3.79 -0.53
CA ILE A 118 1.01 -5.02 -0.35
C ILE A 118 0.86 -5.93 -1.55
N ALA A 119 -0.38 -6.18 -1.98
CA ALA A 119 -0.66 -7.04 -3.12
C ALA A 119 -0.05 -6.49 -4.40
N ASP A 120 -0.18 -5.19 -4.64
CA ASP A 120 0.38 -4.52 -5.81
C ASP A 120 1.90 -4.56 -5.84
N GLU A 121 2.56 -4.23 -4.73
CA GLU A 121 4.03 -4.28 -4.64
C GLU A 121 4.56 -5.70 -4.88
N PHE A 122 3.96 -6.70 -4.24
CA PHE A 122 4.39 -8.09 -4.40
C PHE A 122 4.11 -8.60 -5.81
N ARG A 123 2.97 -8.21 -6.42
CA ARG A 123 2.68 -8.54 -7.81
C ARG A 123 3.73 -7.95 -8.74
N ASN A 124 4.10 -6.68 -8.55
CA ASN A 124 5.11 -6.01 -9.37
C ASN A 124 6.48 -6.68 -9.25
N VAL A 125 6.89 -7.04 -8.04
CA VAL A 125 8.16 -7.75 -7.81
C VAL A 125 8.14 -9.13 -8.47
N VAL A 126 7.07 -9.90 -8.30
CA VAL A 126 6.99 -11.28 -8.80
C VAL A 126 6.81 -11.32 -10.32
N ALA A 127 6.03 -10.41 -10.90
CA ALA A 127 5.83 -10.33 -12.34
C ALA A 127 7.13 -9.96 -13.10
N GLY A 128 8.11 -9.37 -12.42
CA GLY A 128 9.42 -9.05 -12.98
C GLY A 128 10.44 -10.19 -12.91
N ILE A 129 10.07 -11.38 -12.41
CA ILE A 129 10.97 -12.53 -12.28
C ILE A 129 10.89 -13.42 -13.52
N ASP A 130 12.06 -13.80 -14.03
CA ASP A 130 12.16 -14.72 -15.17
C ASP A 130 11.49 -16.07 -14.86
N GLY A 131 10.75 -16.60 -15.84
CA GLY A 131 10.00 -17.86 -15.70
C GLY A 131 8.61 -17.71 -15.08
N VAL A 132 8.19 -16.51 -14.69
CA VAL A 132 6.81 -16.21 -14.29
C VAL A 132 5.96 -15.88 -15.53
N HIS A 133 4.89 -16.64 -15.76
CA HIS A 133 3.91 -16.35 -16.82
C HIS A 133 2.79 -15.44 -16.30
N SER A 134 2.25 -15.76 -15.12
CA SER A 134 1.22 -14.96 -14.47
C SER A 134 1.34 -15.05 -12.95
N VAL A 135 0.85 -14.01 -12.28
CA VAL A 135 0.84 -13.94 -10.82
C VAL A 135 -0.45 -13.30 -10.31
N GLU A 136 -1.05 -13.96 -9.33
CA GLU A 136 -2.11 -13.40 -8.50
C GLU A 136 -1.57 -13.22 -7.08
N VAL A 137 -1.86 -12.05 -6.48
CA VAL A 137 -1.50 -11.76 -5.10
C VAL A 137 -2.72 -11.26 -4.35
N ILE A 138 -3.00 -11.88 -3.21
CA ILE A 138 -4.08 -11.50 -2.31
C ILE A 138 -3.50 -11.28 -0.92
N ALA A 139 -3.53 -10.04 -0.44
CA ALA A 139 -3.17 -9.72 0.94
C ALA A 139 -4.43 -9.73 1.82
N ARG A 140 -4.39 -10.49 2.93
CA ARG A 140 -5.52 -10.59 3.87
C ARG A 140 -5.06 -10.34 5.29
N SER A 141 -5.97 -9.82 6.11
CA SER A 141 -5.76 -9.78 7.56
C SER A 141 -5.69 -11.20 8.13
N ASP A 142 -4.71 -11.43 9.00
CA ASP A 142 -4.50 -12.65 9.75
C ASP A 142 -4.43 -12.30 11.25
N ALA A 143 -5.18 -13.03 12.08
CA ALA A 143 -5.31 -12.72 13.50
C ALA A 143 -3.99 -12.85 14.27
N ARG A 144 -3.06 -13.68 13.78
CA ARG A 144 -1.78 -13.98 14.45
C ARG A 144 -0.63 -13.17 13.88
N TYR A 145 -0.60 -13.00 12.56
CA TYR A 145 0.54 -12.43 11.84
C TYR A 145 0.28 -11.02 11.29
N GLY A 146 -0.90 -10.44 11.53
CA GLY A 146 -1.26 -9.12 11.05
C GLY A 146 -1.79 -9.18 9.62
N VAL A 147 -0.91 -9.07 8.61
CA VAL A 147 -1.29 -9.24 7.20
C VAL A 147 -0.45 -10.36 6.60
N VAL A 148 -1.09 -11.26 5.86
CA VAL A 148 -0.43 -12.33 5.12
C VAL A 148 -0.77 -12.21 3.64
N ALA A 149 0.24 -12.24 2.79
CA ALA A 149 0.07 -12.27 1.33
C ALA A 149 0.07 -13.72 0.82
N GLU A 150 -0.98 -14.09 0.09
CA GLU A 150 -1.06 -15.34 -0.65
C GLU A 150 -0.70 -15.06 -2.11
N ILE A 151 0.32 -15.74 -2.62
CA ILE A 151 0.88 -15.53 -3.95
C ILE A 151 0.69 -16.81 -4.73
N SER A 152 -0.05 -16.74 -5.83
CA SER A 152 -0.25 -17.84 -6.77
C SER A 152 0.47 -17.49 -8.06
N VAL A 153 1.39 -18.35 -8.49
CA VAL A 153 2.22 -18.14 -9.69
C VAL A 153 2.02 -19.28 -10.66
N THR A 154 1.83 -18.93 -11.93
CA THR A 154 1.92 -19.87 -13.04
C THR A 154 3.24 -19.67 -13.76
N CYS A 155 4.01 -20.76 -13.92
CA CYS A 155 5.30 -20.72 -14.60
C CYS A 155 5.15 -20.79 -16.12
N VAL A 156 6.09 -20.17 -16.81
CA VAL A 156 6.30 -20.38 -18.25
C VAL A 156 6.63 -21.85 -18.50
N THR A 157 6.16 -22.39 -19.63
CA THR A 157 6.47 -23.76 -20.04
C THR A 157 7.98 -23.97 -20.13
N GLY A 158 8.49 -24.99 -19.43
CA GLY A 158 9.92 -25.32 -19.41
C GLY A 158 10.71 -24.67 -18.28
N SER A 159 10.12 -23.76 -17.50
CA SER A 159 10.74 -23.25 -16.26
C SER A 159 10.59 -24.26 -15.11
N ASP A 160 11.61 -24.36 -14.27
CA ASP A 160 11.57 -25.17 -13.04
C ASP A 160 10.73 -24.44 -11.96
N PRO A 161 9.59 -25.01 -11.50
CA PRO A 161 8.77 -24.41 -10.47
C PRO A 161 9.49 -24.17 -9.14
N ASP A 162 10.47 -25.00 -8.78
CA ASP A 162 11.22 -24.85 -7.53
C ASP A 162 12.27 -23.73 -7.64
N GLU A 163 12.91 -23.58 -8.80
CA GLU A 163 13.82 -22.45 -9.09
C GLU A 163 13.06 -21.11 -9.06
N VAL A 164 11.88 -21.05 -9.70
CA VAL A 164 11.01 -19.88 -9.68
C VAL A 164 10.57 -19.56 -8.24
N ARG A 165 10.16 -20.57 -7.46
CA ARG A 165 9.79 -20.37 -6.04
C ARG A 165 10.95 -19.80 -5.23
N ASN A 166 12.16 -20.34 -5.39
CA ASN A 166 13.34 -19.89 -4.66
C ASN A 166 13.71 -18.45 -5.01
N THR A 167 13.59 -18.09 -6.29
CA THR A 167 13.85 -16.73 -6.77
C THR A 167 12.83 -15.74 -6.21
N ILE A 168 11.55 -16.10 -6.19
CA ILE A 168 10.49 -15.30 -5.54
C ILE A 168 10.78 -15.14 -4.05
N ALA A 169 11.11 -16.22 -3.35
CA ALA A 169 11.41 -16.17 -1.91
C ALA A 169 12.62 -15.27 -1.60
N ALA A 170 13.66 -15.32 -2.42
CA ALA A 170 14.81 -14.44 -2.31
C ALA A 170 14.44 -12.97 -2.55
N ALA A 171 13.64 -12.68 -3.58
CA ALA A 171 13.20 -11.31 -3.89
C ALA A 171 12.31 -10.71 -2.79
N LEU A 172 11.38 -11.50 -2.27
CA LEU A 172 10.43 -11.07 -1.23
C LEU A 172 10.99 -11.14 0.19
N GLY A 173 12.12 -11.83 0.40
CA GLY A 173 12.77 -11.97 1.71
C GLY A 173 13.24 -10.66 2.34
N HIS A 174 13.31 -9.58 1.56
CA HIS A 174 13.62 -8.23 2.04
C HIS A 174 12.44 -7.51 2.69
N TYR A 175 11.21 -7.99 2.49
CA TYR A 175 10.03 -7.40 3.10
C TYR A 175 9.71 -8.11 4.43
N THR A 176 9.14 -7.37 5.37
CA THR A 176 8.76 -7.89 6.69
C THR A 176 7.39 -8.57 6.70
N ILE A 177 6.63 -8.44 5.62
CA ILE A 177 5.29 -9.00 5.48
C ILE A 177 5.39 -10.49 5.21
N ARG A 178 4.58 -11.25 5.95
CA ARG A 178 4.55 -12.70 5.80
C ARG A 178 3.81 -13.07 4.53
N TYR A 179 4.33 -14.07 3.81
CA TYR A 179 3.72 -14.54 2.57
C TYR A 179 3.70 -16.07 2.48
N ARG A 180 2.89 -16.57 1.54
CA ARG A 180 2.82 -17.98 1.13
C ARG A 180 2.84 -18.03 -0.38
N ILE A 181 3.71 -18.87 -0.95
CA ILE A 181 3.87 -19.03 -2.39
C ILE A 181 3.28 -20.38 -2.80
N LYS A 182 2.40 -20.36 -3.80
CA LYS A 182 1.93 -21.53 -4.54
C LYS A 182 2.37 -21.38 -5.98
N VAL A 183 3.07 -22.38 -6.51
CA VAL A 183 3.56 -22.38 -7.89
C VAL A 183 2.90 -23.55 -8.62
N SER A 184 2.32 -23.27 -9.78
CA SER A 184 1.79 -24.26 -10.71
C SER A 184 2.50 -24.16 -12.05
N SER A 185 2.69 -25.30 -12.72
CA SER A 185 3.10 -25.33 -14.12
C SER A 185 1.89 -25.02 -15.01
N THR A 186 2.13 -24.36 -16.15
CA THR A 186 1.15 -24.33 -17.25
C THR A 186 1.07 -25.74 -17.83
N HIS A 187 0.34 -26.65 -17.18
CA HIS A 187 -0.04 -27.90 -17.83
C HIS A 187 -1.04 -27.54 -18.93
N GLU A 188 -0.70 -27.91 -20.17
CA GLU A 188 -1.62 -27.93 -21.31
C GLU A 188 -2.99 -28.42 -20.84
N ASP A 189 -3.95 -27.50 -20.75
CA ASP A 189 -5.32 -27.91 -20.55
C ASP A 189 -5.76 -28.59 -21.84
N ARG A 190 -6.05 -29.88 -21.69
CA ARG A 190 -6.43 -30.80 -22.74
C ARG A 190 -7.82 -30.44 -23.24
N ARG A 191 -7.91 -30.38 -24.58
CA ARG A 191 -9.07 -30.58 -25.47
C ARG A 191 -9.93 -29.39 -25.81
#